data_AF-A0A147J126-F1
#
_entry.id   AF-A0A147J126-F1
#
_cell.length_a   1.000
_cell.length_b   1.000
_cell.length_c   1.000
_cell.angle_alpha   90.00
_cell.angle_beta   90.00
_cell.angle_gamma   90.00
#
_symmetry.space_group_name_H-M   'P 1'
#
loop_
_entity.id
_entity.type
_entity.pdbx_description
1 polymer ?
#
loop_
_entity_poly.entity_id
_entity_poly.type
_entity_poly.pdbx_seq_one_letter_code
_entity_poly.pdbx_strand_id
1 'polypeptide(L)'
;MAHATSRFLTQADVNGRQVSFFSPPHTEPDFPWVDVEELAAAFLEPDAAKRMVRHAHDFDRDNRPVTTARHGDKIVTIIPHAFAQGLCGAIDQWDGFVKKDEDETGPAHDAYCRAAGHVAADHWPLDLDQLIHAFHNPGGPFLREGR
;
A
#
# COMPACT_ATOMS: atom_id res chain seq x y z
N MET A 1 1.27 19.52 -12.09
CA MET A 1 1.84 18.87 -10.90
C MET A 1 3.11 18.13 -11.31
N ALA A 2 4.14 18.09 -10.47
CA ALA A 2 5.34 17.33 -10.77
C ALA A 2 5.06 15.84 -10.53
N HIS A 3 4.78 15.11 -11.62
CA HIS A 3 4.69 13.64 -11.57
C HIS A 3 6.10 13.07 -11.54
N ALA A 4 6.40 12.25 -10.54
CA ALA A 4 7.62 11.45 -10.50
C ALA A 4 7.28 10.03 -10.97
N THR A 5 8.17 9.41 -11.73
CA THR A 5 8.02 7.99 -12.03
C THR A 5 8.34 7.18 -10.77
N SER A 6 7.40 6.36 -10.32
CA SER A 6 7.63 5.44 -9.20
C SER A 6 8.76 4.47 -9.55
N ARG A 7 9.68 4.26 -8.59
CA ARG A 7 10.79 3.30 -8.71
C ARG A 7 10.64 2.17 -7.70
N PHE A 8 11.02 0.97 -8.10
CA PHE A 8 11.17 -0.16 -7.19
C PHE A 8 12.19 0.19 -6.08
N LEU A 9 11.83 -0.13 -4.83
CA LEU A 9 12.67 0.05 -3.66
C LEU A 9 13.27 -1.28 -3.23
N THR A 10 12.39 -2.24 -2.90
CA THR A 10 12.76 -3.55 -2.37
C THR A 10 11.57 -4.51 -2.41
N GLN A 11 11.81 -5.77 -2.08
CA GLN A 11 10.76 -6.72 -1.69
C GLN A 11 10.88 -7.02 -0.20
N ALA A 12 9.75 -7.26 0.46
CA ALA A 12 9.72 -7.73 1.84
C ALA A 12 8.80 -8.96 1.97
N ASP A 13 9.09 -9.80 2.96
CA ASP A 13 8.21 -10.91 3.32
C ASP A 13 6.96 -10.38 4.03
N VAL A 14 5.80 -10.71 3.49
CA VAL A 14 4.49 -10.50 4.09
C VAL A 14 3.79 -11.85 4.06
N ASN A 15 3.56 -12.43 5.23
CA ASN A 15 2.91 -13.73 5.38
C ASN A 15 3.55 -14.86 4.52
N GLY A 16 4.89 -14.92 4.49
CA GLY A 16 5.63 -15.93 3.73
C GLY A 16 5.68 -15.70 2.21
N ARG A 17 5.24 -14.52 1.75
CA ARG A 17 5.28 -14.13 0.34
C ARG A 17 6.06 -12.83 0.15
N GLN A 18 6.80 -12.74 -0.94
CA GLN A 18 7.51 -11.52 -1.32
C GLN A 18 6.53 -10.50 -1.91
N VAL A 19 6.52 -9.31 -1.34
CA VAL A 19 5.70 -8.17 -1.77
C VAL A 19 6.60 -6.99 -2.12
N SER A 20 6.38 -6.41 -3.29
CA SER A 20 7.20 -5.33 -3.83
C SER A 20 6.75 -3.96 -3.33
N PHE A 21 7.73 -3.16 -2.91
CA PHE A 21 7.54 -1.79 -2.44
C PHE A 21 8.23 -0.81 -3.39
N PHE A 22 7.62 0.37 -3.53
CA PHE A 22 7.98 1.38 -4.51
C PHE A 22 7.99 2.77 -3.88
N SER A 23 8.74 3.69 -4.49
CA SER A 23 8.65 5.09 -4.13
C SER A 23 7.29 5.66 -4.54
N PRO A 24 6.79 6.70 -3.84
CA PRO A 24 5.62 7.44 -4.29
C PRO A 24 5.79 7.98 -5.72
N PRO A 25 4.73 8.04 -6.54
CA PRO A 25 4.73 8.61 -7.90
C PRO A 25 4.66 10.15 -7.93
N HIS A 26 5.15 10.81 -6.88
CA HIS A 26 5.15 12.25 -6.70
C HIS A 26 6.34 12.68 -5.84
N THR A 27 6.55 13.99 -5.70
CA THR A 27 7.72 14.55 -4.99
C THR A 27 7.46 14.91 -3.53
N GLU A 28 6.20 14.88 -3.07
CA GLU A 28 5.87 15.15 -1.67
C GLU A 28 6.26 13.97 -0.76
N PRO A 29 6.66 14.22 0.51
CA PRO A 29 6.91 13.14 1.48
C PRO A 29 5.68 12.27 1.69
N ASP A 30 5.87 10.97 1.51
CA ASP A 30 4.87 9.92 1.68
C ASP A 30 5.58 8.57 1.95
N PHE A 31 4.84 7.62 2.49
CA PHE A 31 5.32 6.27 2.76
C PHE A 31 5.52 5.48 1.47
N PRO A 32 6.31 4.39 1.49
CA PRO A 32 6.41 3.48 0.35
C PRO A 32 5.04 3.00 -0.14
N TRP A 33 4.86 2.99 -1.45
CA TRP A 33 3.71 2.41 -2.13
C TRP A 33 3.96 0.92 -2.37
N VAL A 34 2.90 0.13 -2.53
CA VAL A 34 3.00 -1.33 -2.57
C VAL A 34 2.21 -1.94 -3.72
N ASP A 35 2.73 -3.02 -4.29
CA ASP A 35 2.02 -3.84 -5.29
C ASP A 35 0.74 -4.45 -4.70
N VAL A 36 -0.40 -4.13 -5.32
CA VAL A 36 -1.72 -4.58 -4.88
C VAL A 36 -1.89 -6.09 -5.02
N GLU A 37 -1.46 -6.66 -6.15
CA GLU A 37 -1.68 -8.07 -6.44
C GLU A 37 -0.80 -8.94 -5.54
N GLU A 38 0.47 -8.57 -5.38
CA GLU A 38 1.40 -9.31 -4.53
C GLU A 38 0.98 -9.23 -3.05
N LEU A 39 0.57 -8.05 -2.57
CA LEU A 39 0.05 -7.91 -1.21
C LEU A 39 -1.22 -8.73 -0.99
N ALA A 40 -2.17 -8.70 -1.93
CA ALA A 40 -3.39 -9.50 -1.82
C ALA A 40 -3.07 -11.01 -1.88
N ALA A 41 -2.13 -11.42 -2.72
CA ALA A 41 -1.72 -12.81 -2.87
C ALA A 41 -1.02 -13.36 -1.62
N ALA A 42 -0.51 -12.51 -0.73
CA ALA A 42 0.01 -12.92 0.58
C ALA A 42 -1.07 -13.54 1.48
N PHE A 43 -2.35 -13.21 1.27
CA PHE A 43 -3.44 -13.64 2.14
C PHE A 43 -4.57 -14.36 1.40
N LEU A 44 -4.69 -14.16 0.09
CA LEU A 44 -5.77 -14.68 -0.73
C LEU A 44 -5.26 -15.70 -1.76
N GLU A 45 -6.16 -16.57 -2.19
CA GLU A 45 -5.94 -17.43 -3.35
C GLU A 45 -5.69 -16.60 -4.63
N PRO A 46 -4.89 -17.10 -5.60
CA PRO A 46 -4.41 -16.31 -6.74
C PRO A 46 -5.51 -15.59 -7.53
N ASP A 47 -6.66 -16.22 -7.74
CA ASP A 47 -7.76 -15.60 -8.48
C ASP A 47 -8.46 -14.49 -7.68
N ALA A 48 -8.49 -14.60 -6.35
CA ALA A 48 -9.02 -13.55 -5.48
C ALA A 48 -8.05 -12.36 -5.41
N ALA A 49 -6.74 -12.61 -5.32
CA ALA A 49 -5.71 -11.58 -5.37
C ALA A 49 -5.78 -10.73 -6.65
N LYS A 50 -5.93 -11.37 -7.82
CA LYS A 50 -6.11 -10.66 -9.10
C LYS A 50 -7.37 -9.79 -9.13
N ARG A 51 -8.46 -10.21 -8.47
CA ARG A 51 -9.67 -9.40 -8.37
C ARG A 51 -9.45 -8.17 -7.50
N MET A 52 -8.57 -8.23 -6.51
CA MET A 52 -8.26 -7.08 -5.66
C MET A 52 -7.62 -5.92 -6.42
N VAL A 53 -6.87 -6.19 -7.49
CA VAL A 53 -6.38 -5.13 -8.38
C VAL A 53 -7.55 -4.31 -8.93
N ARG A 54 -8.61 -4.98 -9.41
CA ARG A 54 -9.81 -4.29 -9.92
C ARG A 54 -10.52 -3.52 -8.82
N HIS A 55 -10.69 -4.11 -7.64
CA HIS A 55 -11.32 -3.42 -6.52
C HIS A 55 -10.51 -2.21 -6.05
N ALA A 56 -9.18 -2.26 -6.12
CA ALA A 56 -8.34 -1.13 -5.76
C ALA A 56 -8.55 0.08 -6.67
N HIS A 57 -8.84 -0.13 -7.96
CA HIS A 57 -9.23 0.94 -8.88
C HIS A 57 -10.58 1.59 -8.50
N ASP A 58 -11.43 0.88 -7.75
CA ASP A 58 -12.77 1.33 -7.35
C ASP A 58 -12.83 1.83 -5.89
N PHE A 59 -11.73 1.79 -5.12
CA PHE A 59 -11.74 2.18 -3.70
C PHE A 59 -12.12 3.65 -3.49
N ASP A 60 -11.69 4.52 -4.39
CA ASP A 60 -12.15 5.91 -4.46
C ASP A 60 -12.29 6.28 -5.94
N ARG A 61 -13.54 6.45 -6.38
CA ARG A 61 -13.85 6.73 -7.79
C ARG A 61 -13.49 8.15 -8.20
N ASP A 62 -13.41 9.06 -7.22
CA ASP A 62 -13.17 10.47 -7.44
C ASP A 62 -11.67 10.76 -7.34
N ASN A 63 -10.98 10.14 -6.37
CA ASN A 63 -9.53 10.22 -6.22
C ASN A 63 -8.90 8.90 -6.66
N ARG A 64 -8.35 8.80 -7.88
CA ARG A 64 -7.72 7.57 -8.39
C ARG A 64 -6.59 7.12 -7.43
N PRO A 65 -6.80 6.17 -6.51
CA PRO A 65 -5.89 5.94 -5.40
C PRO A 65 -4.79 4.94 -5.77
N VAL A 66 -4.66 4.69 -7.07
CA VAL A 66 -3.82 3.68 -7.67
C VAL A 66 -3.04 4.31 -8.81
N THR A 67 -1.84 3.82 -9.03
CA THR A 67 -1.11 4.07 -10.26
C THR A 67 -0.42 2.79 -10.72
N THR A 68 0.38 2.90 -11.77
CA THR A 68 1.21 1.80 -12.25
C THR A 68 2.69 2.09 -12.04
N ALA A 69 3.45 1.05 -11.76
CA ALA A 69 4.91 1.09 -11.69
C ALA A 69 5.52 -0.04 -12.52
N ARG A 70 6.76 0.15 -12.96
CA ARG A 70 7.52 -0.90 -13.65
C ARG A 70 8.27 -1.75 -12.62
N HIS A 71 8.12 -3.07 -12.70
CA HIS A 71 8.88 -4.04 -11.91
C HIS A 71 9.49 -5.08 -12.87
N GLY A 72 10.76 -4.91 -13.21
CA GLY A 72 11.42 -5.70 -14.26
C GLY A 72 10.73 -5.51 -15.62
N ASP A 73 10.22 -6.60 -16.19
CA ASP A 73 9.48 -6.62 -17.46
C ASP A 73 7.95 -6.54 -17.28
N LYS A 74 7.47 -6.34 -16.05
CA LYS A 74 6.04 -6.22 -15.73
C LYS A 74 5.66 -4.78 -15.42
N ILE A 75 4.39 -4.46 -15.69
CA ILE A 75 3.70 -3.28 -15.18
C ILE A 75 2.77 -3.77 -14.08
N VAL A 76 2.89 -3.19 -12.89
CA VAL A 76 2.12 -3.56 -11.70
C VAL A 76 1.27 -2.39 -11.23
N THR A 77 0.15 -2.68 -10.57
CA THR A 77 -0.69 -1.67 -9.93
C THR A 77 -0.22 -1.48 -8.50
N ILE A 78 0.06 -0.23 -8.12
CA ILE A 78 0.53 0.13 -6.79
C ILE A 78 -0.44 1.09 -6.09
N ILE A 79 -0.49 1.00 -4.76
CA ILE A 79 -1.32 1.84 -3.89
C ILE A 79 -0.49 2.49 -2.78
N PRO A 80 -0.92 3.66 -2.25
CA PRO A 80 -0.29 4.27 -1.09
C PRO A 80 -0.54 3.44 0.18
N HIS A 81 0.32 3.66 1.17
CA HIS A 81 0.32 2.90 2.43
C HIS A 81 -1.06 2.81 3.09
N ALA A 82 -1.79 3.93 3.18
CA ALA A 82 -3.12 3.98 3.79
C ALA A 82 -4.15 3.07 3.10
N PHE A 83 -4.10 2.96 1.77
CA PHE A 83 -5.00 2.08 1.02
C PHE A 83 -4.61 0.61 1.16
N ALA A 84 -3.32 0.31 1.29
CA ALA A 84 -2.88 -1.05 1.60
C ALA A 84 -3.29 -1.49 3.01
N GLN A 85 -3.25 -0.59 4.00
CA GLN A 85 -3.82 -0.84 5.32
C GLN A 85 -5.32 -1.15 5.25
N GLY A 86 -6.07 -0.37 4.45
CA GLY A 86 -7.49 -0.59 4.20
C GLY A 86 -7.79 -1.92 3.49
N LEU A 87 -6.99 -2.27 2.47
CA LEU A 87 -7.08 -3.56 1.76
C LEU A 87 -6.86 -4.73 2.72
N CYS A 88 -5.81 -4.69 3.54
CA CYS A 88 -5.55 -5.73 4.53
C CYS A 88 -6.68 -5.82 5.57
N GLY A 89 -7.20 -4.68 6.03
CA GLY A 89 -8.35 -4.66 6.94
C GLY A 89 -9.62 -5.26 6.32
N ALA A 90 -9.87 -5.05 5.02
CA ALA A 90 -10.99 -5.67 4.31
C ALA A 90 -10.80 -7.19 4.17
N ILE A 91 -9.57 -7.64 3.89
CA ILE A 91 -9.21 -9.07 3.86
C ILE A 91 -9.47 -9.71 5.22
N ASP A 92 -8.98 -9.09 6.30
CA ASP A 92 -9.21 -9.57 7.67
C ASP A 92 -10.71 -9.74 7.95
N GLN A 93 -11.53 -8.74 7.59
CA GLN A 93 -12.99 -8.83 7.75
C GLN A 93 -13.63 -9.95 6.93
N TRP A 94 -13.17 -10.19 5.69
CA TRP A 94 -13.68 -11.30 4.86
C TRP A 94 -13.30 -12.67 5.40
N ASP A 95 -12.13 -12.78 6.05
CA ASP A 95 -11.69 -14.00 6.72
C ASP A 95 -12.32 -14.18 8.13
N GLY A 96 -13.25 -13.30 8.49
CA GLY A 96 -14.04 -13.40 9.72
C GLY A 96 -13.35 -12.83 10.96
N PHE A 97 -12.29 -12.03 10.79
CA PHE A 97 -11.72 -11.28 11.90
C PHE A 97 -12.76 -10.27 12.41
N VAL A 98 -13.10 -10.40 13.69
CA VAL A 98 -13.96 -9.47 14.41
C VAL A 98 -13.12 -8.81 15.48
N LYS A 99 -12.88 -7.52 15.30
CA LYS A 99 -12.18 -6.67 16.26
C LYS A 99 -12.90 -6.68 17.60
N LYS A 100 -12.24 -7.10 18.68
CA LYS A 100 -12.81 -7.15 20.04
C LYS A 100 -12.60 -5.85 20.80
N ASP A 101 -11.46 -5.19 20.56
CA ASP A 101 -11.06 -3.95 21.22
C ASP A 101 -10.56 -2.92 20.18
N GLU A 102 -10.60 -1.62 20.52
CA GLU A 102 -10.18 -0.53 19.63
C GLU A 102 -8.72 -0.62 19.14
N ASP A 103 -7.86 -1.33 19.88
CA ASP A 103 -6.43 -1.50 19.53
C ASP A 103 -6.14 -2.79 18.76
N GLU A 104 -7.14 -3.68 18.59
CA GLU A 104 -6.92 -4.95 17.90
C GLU A 104 -6.94 -4.77 16.38
N THR A 105 -5.85 -5.15 15.71
CA THR A 105 -5.77 -5.22 14.26
C THR A 105 -5.77 -6.68 13.80
N GLY A 106 -6.34 -6.94 12.63
CA GLY A 106 -6.34 -8.28 12.06
C GLY A 106 -4.96 -8.74 11.60
N PRO A 107 -4.77 -10.05 11.38
CA PRO A 107 -3.48 -10.64 11.05
C PRO A 107 -2.89 -10.11 9.73
N ALA A 108 -3.72 -9.85 8.71
CA ALA A 108 -3.23 -9.30 7.45
C ALA A 108 -2.74 -7.87 7.64
N HIS A 109 -3.50 -7.05 8.38
CA HIS A 109 -3.12 -5.68 8.70
C HIS A 109 -1.81 -5.61 9.50
N ASP A 110 -1.67 -6.42 10.56
CA ASP A 110 -0.45 -6.42 11.39
C ASP A 110 0.78 -6.89 10.59
N ALA A 111 0.65 -7.99 9.83
CA ALA A 111 1.75 -8.52 9.02
C ALA A 111 2.23 -7.49 7.98
N TYR A 112 1.31 -6.81 7.30
CA TYR A 112 1.65 -5.75 6.36
C TYR A 112 2.30 -4.54 7.05
N CYS A 113 1.71 -4.03 8.14
CA CYS A 113 2.22 -2.84 8.83
C CYS A 113 3.64 -3.04 9.38
N ARG A 114 3.96 -4.23 9.89
CA ARG A 114 5.33 -4.56 10.32
C ARG A 114 6.30 -4.56 9.15
N ALA A 115 5.95 -5.22 8.05
CA ALA A 115 6.80 -5.24 6.85
C ALA A 115 7.00 -3.83 6.27
N ALA A 116 5.92 -3.05 6.14
CA ALA A 116 5.98 -1.68 5.65
C ALA A 116 6.83 -0.78 6.57
N GLY A 117 6.74 -0.95 7.89
CA GLY A 117 7.57 -0.24 8.86
C GLY A 117 9.06 -0.51 8.69
N HIS A 118 9.45 -1.77 8.51
CA HIS A 118 10.84 -2.13 8.22
C HIS A 118 11.31 -1.57 6.88
N VAL A 119 10.49 -1.69 5.82
CA VAL A 119 10.85 -1.15 4.50
C VAL A 119 11.03 0.37 4.55
N ALA A 120 10.15 1.08 5.25
CA ALA A 120 10.27 2.52 5.42
C ALA A 120 11.56 2.87 6.17
N ALA A 121 11.89 2.17 7.25
CA ALA A 121 13.11 2.42 8.01
C ALA A 121 14.39 2.15 7.21
N ASP A 122 14.44 1.04 6.47
CA ASP A 122 15.67 0.54 5.84
C ASP A 122 15.90 1.08 4.42
N HIS A 123 14.83 1.37 3.68
CA HIS A 123 14.88 1.67 2.24
C HIS A 123 14.24 3.00 1.85
N TRP A 124 13.52 3.66 2.76
CA TRP A 124 12.87 4.94 2.52
C TRP A 124 12.87 5.83 3.79
N PRO A 125 14.04 6.10 4.39
CA PRO A 125 14.09 6.83 5.65
C PRO A 125 13.62 8.26 5.45
N LEU A 126 12.57 8.62 6.17
CA LEU A 126 12.03 9.98 6.26
C LEU A 126 12.51 10.62 7.56
N ASP A 127 12.85 11.91 7.51
CA ASP A 127 13.04 12.69 8.74
C ASP A 127 11.70 12.92 9.47
N LEU A 128 11.75 13.49 10.68
CA LEU A 128 10.55 13.67 11.50
C LEU A 128 9.50 14.57 10.81
N ASP A 129 9.93 15.63 10.15
CA ASP A 129 9.02 16.57 9.49
C ASP A 129 8.37 15.89 8.27
N GLN A 130 9.13 15.09 7.53
CA GLN A 130 8.66 14.28 6.42
C GLN A 130 7.70 13.17 6.86
N LEU A 131 7.96 12.51 8.00
CA LEU A 131 7.05 11.54 8.59
C LEU A 131 5.72 12.18 8.94
N ILE A 132 5.74 13.31 9.65
CA ILE A 132 4.54 14.08 9.99
C ILE A 132 3.78 14.46 8.72
N HIS A 133 4.49 14.94 7.69
CA HIS A 133 3.87 15.27 6.40
C HIS A 133 3.20 14.05 5.75
N ALA A 134 3.90 12.92 5.67
CA ALA A 134 3.37 11.67 5.11
C ALA A 134 2.11 11.19 5.85
N PHE A 135 2.10 11.28 7.19
CA PHE A 135 0.94 10.94 8.01
C PHE A 135 -0.27 11.85 7.76
N HIS A 136 -0.05 13.16 7.61
CA HIS A 136 -1.13 14.12 7.40
C HIS A 136 -1.63 14.18 5.96
N ASN A 137 -0.86 13.62 5.02
CA ASN A 137 -1.13 13.71 3.58
C ASN A 137 -0.78 12.39 2.88
N PRO A 138 -1.41 11.27 3.29
CA PRO A 138 -1.12 9.97 2.70
C PRO A 138 -1.49 9.98 1.22
N GLY A 139 -0.66 9.36 0.37
CA GLY A 139 -0.87 9.30 -1.08
C GLY A 139 -0.76 10.65 -1.81
N GLY A 140 -0.47 11.73 -1.08
CA GLY A 140 -0.18 13.03 -1.65
C GLY A 140 -1.25 13.53 -2.63
N PRO A 141 -0.82 14.08 -3.80
CA PRO A 141 -1.75 14.59 -4.80
C PRO A 141 -2.78 13.58 -5.30
N PHE A 142 -2.51 12.27 -5.23
CA PHE A 142 -3.43 11.24 -5.71
C PHE A 142 -4.71 11.13 -4.86
N LEU A 143 -4.64 11.57 -3.60
CA LEU A 143 -5.76 11.52 -2.65
C LEU A 143 -6.26 12.92 -2.25
N ARG A 144 -5.67 13.99 -2.81
CA ARG A 144 -6.04 15.38 -2.51
C ARG A 144 -7.05 15.96 -3.50
N GLU A 145 -7.11 15.46 -4.74
CA GLU A 145 -7.96 16.01 -5.80
C GLU A 145 -9.38 15.44 -5.77
N GLY A 146 -10.15 15.88 -4.76
CA GLY A 146 -11.56 15.56 -4.58
C GLY A 146 -12.30 16.55 -3.66
N ARG A 147 -11.83 17.80 -3.56
CA ARG A 147 -12.54 18.91 -2.91
C ARG A 147 -12.93 19.97 -3.91
#